data_AF-A0A2V6PBW4-F1
#
_entry.id   AF-A0A2V6PBW4-F1
#
_cell.length_a   1.000
_cell.length_b   1.000
_cell.length_c   1.000
_cell.angle_alpha   90.00
_cell.angle_beta   90.00
_cell.angle_gamma   90.00
#
_symmetry.space_group_name_H-M   'P 1'
#
loop_
_entity.id
_entity.type
_entity.pdbx_description
1 polymer ?
#
loop_
_entity_poly.entity_id
_entity_poly.type
_entity_poly.pdbx_seq_one_letter_code
_entity_poly.pdbx_strand_id
1 'polypeptide(L)'
;EASTNLVDWSDVTMLFPDSGSGLFIDTQSTNYPFRFYRMRTIVSAANNLVTVNTATDLRALSAVSGNADVTVRGYSTAGDGGGGQFYWDPASTDIDDGGVTIVPSSNPPSGRWKRNCQGEVNVKWFGAVGDGRANDSSRIQAALDY
;
A
#
# COMPACT_ATOMS: atom_id res chain seq x y z
N GLU A 1 6.60 -13.20 19.58
CA GLU A 1 6.13 -14.13 20.64
C GLU A 1 7.32 -14.86 21.25
N ALA A 2 7.18 -15.35 22.47
CA ALA A 2 8.16 -16.20 23.12
C ALA A 2 7.55 -17.36 23.91
N SER A 3 8.32 -18.45 24.04
CA SER A 3 7.88 -19.74 24.57
C SER A 3 8.98 -20.41 25.42
N THR A 4 8.62 -21.28 26.34
CA THR A 4 9.56 -22.13 27.10
C THR A 4 9.58 -23.57 26.60
N ASN A 5 8.65 -23.98 25.75
CA ASN A 5 8.46 -25.38 25.34
C ASN A 5 8.15 -25.56 23.85
N LEU A 6 8.21 -24.49 23.05
CA LEU A 6 7.86 -24.45 21.62
C LEU A 6 6.37 -24.71 21.31
N VAL A 7 5.54 -24.90 22.32
CA VAL A 7 4.10 -25.20 22.18
C VAL A 7 3.25 -24.03 22.66
N ASP A 8 3.52 -23.54 23.87
CA ASP A 8 2.81 -22.43 24.48
C ASP A 8 3.53 -21.12 24.18
N TRP A 9 2.86 -20.20 23.49
CA TRP A 9 3.43 -18.94 23.04
C TRP A 9 2.74 -17.77 23.73
N SER A 10 3.56 -16.84 24.22
CA SER A 10 3.13 -15.57 24.83
C SER A 10 3.60 -14.41 23.98
N ASP A 11 2.79 -13.35 23.91
CA ASP A 11 3.16 -12.15 23.19
C ASP A 11 4.32 -11.42 23.86
N VAL A 12 5.15 -10.79 23.03
CA VAL A 12 6.35 -10.04 23.43
C VAL A 12 6.31 -8.72 22.67
N THR A 13 6.70 -7.63 23.32
CA THR A 13 6.58 -6.29 22.75
C THR A 13 7.56 -6.10 21.60
N MET A 14 7.08 -5.54 20.49
CA MET A 14 7.90 -5.09 19.36
C MET A 14 7.68 -3.60 19.17
N LEU A 15 8.77 -2.83 19.07
CA LEU A 15 8.74 -1.41 18.73
C LEU A 15 9.42 -1.21 17.38
N PHE A 16 8.76 -0.54 16.45
CA PHE A 16 9.33 -0.20 15.14
C PHE A 16 9.57 1.31 15.07
N PRO A 17 10.72 1.81 15.53
CA PRO A 17 11.09 3.20 15.30
C PRO A 17 11.29 3.49 13.81
N ASP A 18 11.08 4.75 13.42
CA ASP A 18 11.20 5.25 12.03
C ASP A 18 12.61 5.08 11.41
N SER A 19 13.59 4.64 12.20
CA SER A 19 14.96 4.34 11.78
C SER A 19 15.13 3.00 11.07
N GLY A 20 14.03 2.26 10.83
CA GLY A 20 14.03 1.00 10.08
C GLY A 20 14.59 -0.21 10.86
N SER A 21 14.93 -0.05 12.14
CA SER A 21 15.37 -1.15 13.02
C SER A 21 14.31 -1.44 14.06
N GLY A 22 13.71 -2.64 14.03
CA GLY A 22 12.76 -3.08 15.05
C GLY A 22 13.46 -3.50 16.35
N LEU A 23 12.93 -3.06 17.49
CA LEU A 23 13.37 -3.47 18.83
C LEU A 23 12.43 -4.54 19.39
N PHE A 24 12.99 -5.68 19.78
CA PHE A 24 12.29 -6.76 20.46
C PHE A 24 12.53 -6.66 21.97
N ILE A 25 11.47 -6.55 22.78
CA ILE A 25 11.57 -6.38 24.23
C ILE A 25 10.81 -7.49 24.95
N ASP A 26 11.55 -8.36 25.65
CA ASP A 26 11.01 -9.35 26.56
C ASP A 26 11.30 -9.02 28.03
N THR A 27 10.35 -8.33 28.66
CA THR A 27 10.42 -7.92 30.07
C THR A 27 10.34 -9.09 31.06
N GLN A 28 9.96 -10.29 30.60
CA GLN A 28 9.83 -11.47 31.44
C GLN A 28 11.00 -12.43 31.29
N SER A 29 11.98 -12.12 30.43
CA SER A 29 13.10 -13.02 30.11
C SER A 29 13.87 -13.51 31.35
N THR A 30 14.03 -12.67 32.37
CA THR A 30 14.73 -13.02 33.62
C THR A 30 13.97 -14.02 34.50
N ASN A 31 12.67 -14.23 34.25
CA ASN A 31 11.85 -15.16 35.02
C ASN A 31 11.95 -16.60 34.48
N TYR A 32 12.70 -16.81 33.40
CA TYR A 32 12.83 -18.11 32.75
C TYR A 32 14.31 -18.46 32.47
N PRO A 33 14.73 -19.72 32.68
CA PRO A 33 16.11 -20.12 32.43
C PRO A 33 16.47 -20.11 30.94
N PHE A 34 15.49 -20.30 30.05
CA PHE A 34 15.63 -20.15 28.61
C PHE A 34 14.28 -19.80 27.99
N ARG A 35 14.33 -19.14 26.83
CA ARG A 35 13.15 -18.82 26.01
C ARG A 35 13.46 -18.99 24.53
N PHE A 36 12.49 -19.49 23.79
CA PHE A 36 12.47 -19.50 22.34
C PHE A 36 11.68 -18.29 21.84
N TYR A 37 12.17 -17.66 20.77
CA TYR A 37 11.52 -16.50 20.17
C TYR A 37 11.08 -16.85 18.75
N ARG A 38 9.90 -16.38 18.37
CA ARG A 38 9.47 -16.37 16.97
C ARG A 38 8.82 -15.04 16.65
N MET A 39 9.07 -14.58 15.43
CA MET A 39 8.30 -13.49 14.86
C MET A 39 6.93 -14.06 14.49
N ARG A 40 5.89 -13.65 15.22
CA ARG A 40 4.54 -13.78 14.70
C ARG A 40 4.38 -12.61 13.76
N THR A 41 4.17 -12.87 12.48
CA THR A 41 3.60 -11.85 11.61
C THR A 41 2.20 -11.62 12.15
N ILE A 42 2.06 -10.63 13.03
CA ILE A 42 0.77 -10.02 13.24
C ILE A 42 0.52 -9.32 11.91
N VAL A 43 -0.16 -10.02 10.99
CA VAL A 43 -1.01 -9.29 10.07
C VAL A 43 -2.01 -8.66 11.01
N SER A 44 -1.74 -7.43 11.45
CA SER A 44 -2.61 -6.71 12.37
C SER A 44 -4.01 -6.86 11.80
N ALA A 45 -4.91 -7.47 12.58
CA ALA A 45 -6.21 -7.86 12.07
C ALA A 45 -6.91 -6.64 11.43
N ALA A 46 -6.97 -6.69 10.10
CA ALA A 46 -8.04 -6.22 9.24
C ALA A 46 -8.67 -4.85 9.56
N ASN A 47 -7.83 -3.82 9.57
CA ASN A 47 -8.06 -2.68 8.68
C ASN A 47 -6.68 -2.21 8.22
N ASN A 48 -6.05 -3.07 7.42
CA ASN A 48 -4.79 -2.80 6.76
C ASN A 48 -5.03 -1.78 5.64
N LEU A 49 -5.44 -0.56 6.00
CA LEU A 49 -5.49 0.59 5.12
C LEU A 49 -4.04 0.95 4.78
N VAL A 50 -3.46 0.16 3.86
CA VAL A 50 -2.16 0.44 3.28
C VAL A 50 -2.29 1.81 2.65
N THR A 51 -1.55 2.78 3.18
CA THR A 51 -1.57 4.15 2.67
C THR A 51 -0.23 4.45 2.04
N VAL A 52 -0.25 4.90 0.79
CA VAL A 52 0.94 5.32 0.04
C VAL A 52 0.83 6.79 -0.33
N ASN A 53 1.96 7.48 -0.48
CA ASN A 53 1.92 8.93 -0.70
C ASN A 53 1.55 9.29 -2.13
N THR A 54 2.04 8.51 -3.11
CA THR A 54 1.96 8.83 -4.55
C THR A 54 1.52 7.64 -5.41
N ALA A 55 1.14 7.90 -6.67
CA ALA A 55 0.88 6.84 -7.64
C ALA A 55 2.14 6.01 -7.96
N THR A 56 3.33 6.62 -7.87
CA THR A 56 4.60 5.89 -7.98
C THR A 56 4.79 4.90 -6.86
N ASP A 57 4.46 5.28 -5.62
CA ASP A 57 4.51 4.37 -4.47
C ASP A 57 3.50 3.22 -4.61
N LEU A 58 2.31 3.49 -5.15
CA LEU A 58 1.31 2.46 -5.48
C LEU A 58 1.88 1.44 -6.49
N ARG A 59 2.56 1.91 -7.54
CA ARG A 59 3.19 1.04 -8.55
C ARG A 59 4.29 0.17 -7.96
N ALA A 60 4.99 0.64 -6.93
CA ALA A 60 6.04 -0.11 -6.26
C ALA A 60 5.51 -1.27 -5.38
N LEU A 61 4.20 -1.28 -5.07
CA LEU A 61 3.60 -2.41 -4.36
C LEU A 61 3.61 -3.65 -5.24
N SER A 62 4.12 -4.75 -4.68
CA SER A 62 4.13 -6.05 -5.36
C SER A 62 2.71 -6.57 -5.56
N ALA A 63 2.54 -7.41 -6.59
CA ALA A 63 1.30 -8.15 -6.80
C ALA A 63 0.94 -8.93 -5.53
N VAL A 64 -0.32 -8.78 -5.09
CA VAL A 64 -0.81 -9.40 -3.86
C VAL A 64 -1.60 -10.66 -4.22
N SER A 65 -1.42 -11.74 -3.44
CA SER A 65 -2.32 -12.88 -3.49
C SER A 65 -3.59 -12.57 -2.70
N GLY A 66 -4.75 -12.61 -3.36
CA GLY A 66 -6.03 -12.26 -2.76
C GLY A 66 -6.39 -10.78 -2.92
N ASN A 67 -7.38 -10.29 -2.17
CA ASN A 67 -7.88 -8.92 -2.28
C ASN A 67 -7.07 -7.97 -1.37
N ALA A 68 -6.83 -6.75 -1.84
CA ALA A 68 -6.16 -5.71 -1.07
C ALA A 68 -6.74 -4.33 -1.41
N ASP A 69 -6.84 -3.46 -0.40
CA ASP A 69 -7.27 -2.07 -0.55
C ASP A 69 -6.16 -1.12 -0.11
N VAL A 70 -5.90 -0.08 -0.90
CA VAL A 70 -4.83 0.90 -0.71
C VAL A 70 -5.41 2.30 -0.83
N THR A 71 -5.03 3.20 0.07
CA THR A 71 -5.31 4.64 -0.08
C THR A 71 -4.07 5.37 -0.57
N VAL A 72 -4.20 6.13 -1.64
CA VAL A 72 -3.15 6.99 -2.20
C VAL A 72 -3.41 8.43 -1.76
N ARG A 73 -2.42 9.14 -1.21
CA ARG A 73 -2.60 10.52 -0.71
C ARG A 73 -2.55 11.60 -1.79
N GLY A 74 -1.96 11.32 -2.94
CA GLY A 74 -1.84 12.22 -4.09
C GLY A 74 -1.32 11.52 -5.33
N TYR A 75 -1.36 12.14 -6.50
CA TYR A 75 -0.83 11.55 -7.71
C TYR A 75 0.70 11.62 -7.75
N SER A 76 1.26 12.83 -7.70
CA SER A 76 2.69 13.11 -7.70
C SER A 76 3.21 13.51 -6.32
N THR A 77 2.39 14.20 -5.52
CA THR A 77 2.72 14.61 -4.15
C THR A 77 1.52 14.44 -3.24
N ALA A 78 1.75 13.98 -2.01
CA ALA A 78 0.66 13.80 -1.06
C ALA A 78 -0.13 15.12 -0.87
N GLY A 79 -1.46 15.06 -1.08
CA GLY A 79 -2.33 16.23 -0.96
C GLY A 79 -2.56 17.04 -2.24
N ASP A 80 -2.02 16.64 -3.40
CA ASP A 80 -2.25 17.34 -4.68
C ASP A 80 -3.70 17.20 -5.23
N GLY A 81 -4.48 16.31 -4.63
CA GLY A 81 -5.87 16.02 -5.02
C GLY A 81 -6.01 14.91 -6.06
N GLY A 82 -4.91 14.29 -6.49
CA GLY A 82 -4.89 13.12 -7.39
C GLY A 82 -4.93 11.76 -6.68
N GLY A 83 -4.95 11.77 -5.34
CA GLY A 83 -5.07 10.57 -4.50
C GLY A 83 -6.46 9.91 -4.57
N GLY A 84 -6.70 8.89 -3.76
CA GLY A 84 -7.96 8.16 -3.70
C GLY A 84 -7.79 6.71 -3.23
N GLN A 85 -8.89 5.98 -3.16
CA GLN A 85 -8.88 4.55 -2.83
C GLN A 85 -8.70 3.70 -4.09
N PHE A 86 -7.89 2.65 -3.95
CA PHE A 86 -7.63 1.64 -4.96
C PHE A 86 -7.83 0.26 -4.35
N TYR A 87 -8.33 -0.67 -5.14
CA TYR A 87 -8.39 -2.08 -4.79
C TYR A 87 -7.58 -2.90 -5.78
N TRP A 88 -7.07 -4.04 -5.33
CA TRP A 88 -6.37 -4.99 -6.18
C TRP A 88 -7.37 -5.92 -6.88
N ASP A 89 -7.32 -5.94 -8.20
CA ASP A 89 -8.00 -6.94 -9.02
C ASP A 89 -6.97 -7.93 -9.57
N PRO A 90 -6.86 -9.15 -9.01
CA PRO A 90 -5.88 -10.15 -9.45
C PRO A 90 -6.14 -10.73 -10.84
N ALA A 91 -7.38 -10.60 -11.36
CA ALA A 91 -7.80 -11.15 -12.64
C ALA A 91 -7.72 -10.12 -13.78
N SER A 92 -7.73 -8.83 -13.48
CA SER A 92 -7.67 -7.78 -14.50
C SER A 92 -6.39 -7.84 -15.33
N THR A 93 -6.57 -7.73 -16.64
CA THR A 93 -5.50 -7.62 -17.64
C THR A 93 -5.48 -6.26 -18.32
N ASP A 94 -6.26 -5.30 -17.81
CA ASP A 94 -6.44 -3.97 -18.41
C ASP A 94 -5.10 -3.26 -18.59
N ILE A 95 -5.03 -2.38 -19.59
CA ILE A 95 -3.85 -1.58 -19.86
C ILE A 95 -3.73 -0.48 -18.80
N ASP A 96 -2.51 -0.07 -18.49
CA ASP A 96 -2.26 1.09 -17.65
C ASP A 96 -2.76 2.37 -18.31
N ASP A 97 -3.71 3.06 -17.68
CA ASP A 97 -4.22 4.35 -18.14
C ASP A 97 -3.59 5.53 -17.37
N GLY A 98 -2.76 5.24 -16.37
CA GLY A 98 -2.07 6.24 -15.58
C GLY A 98 -2.92 6.93 -14.54
N GLY A 99 -4.18 6.54 -14.27
CA GLY A 99 -5.00 7.19 -13.25
C GLY A 99 -5.99 6.28 -12.53
N VAL A 100 -6.76 5.48 -13.26
CA VAL A 100 -7.80 4.59 -12.73
C VAL A 100 -7.32 3.13 -12.71
N THR A 101 -6.57 2.70 -13.72
CA THR A 101 -5.90 1.40 -13.78
C THR A 101 -4.42 1.61 -13.69
N ILE A 102 -3.82 1.10 -12.62
CA ILE A 102 -2.39 1.20 -12.37
C ILE A 102 -1.80 -0.21 -12.36
N VAL A 103 -0.91 -0.48 -13.30
CA VAL A 103 -0.12 -1.71 -13.38
C VAL A 103 1.06 -1.59 -12.40
N PRO A 104 1.30 -2.60 -11.54
CA PRO A 104 2.50 -2.65 -10.72
C PRO A 104 3.78 -2.61 -11.57
N SER A 105 4.86 -2.07 -11.03
CA SER A 105 6.15 -2.00 -11.73
C SER A 105 6.73 -3.38 -12.08
N SER A 106 6.35 -4.43 -11.36
CA SER A 106 6.70 -5.82 -11.71
C SER A 106 6.01 -6.32 -12.99
N ASN A 107 5.02 -5.58 -13.49
CA ASN A 107 4.25 -5.84 -14.71
C ASN A 107 3.78 -7.31 -14.86
N PRO A 108 3.01 -7.83 -13.88
CA PRO A 108 2.50 -9.19 -13.97
C PRO A 108 1.46 -9.30 -15.12
N PRO A 109 1.31 -10.49 -15.73
CA PRO A 109 0.37 -10.69 -16.84
C PRO A 109 -1.06 -10.31 -16.48
N SER A 110 -1.48 -10.58 -15.24
CA SER A 110 -2.72 -10.11 -14.63
C SER A 110 -2.45 -9.50 -13.27
N GLY A 111 -3.38 -8.70 -12.77
CA GLY A 111 -3.24 -7.99 -11.50
C GLY A 111 -3.09 -6.50 -11.73
N ARG A 112 -4.12 -5.73 -11.40
CA ARG A 112 -4.15 -4.27 -11.53
C ARG A 112 -4.65 -3.63 -10.25
N TRP A 113 -4.08 -2.48 -9.90
CA TRP A 113 -4.71 -1.58 -8.95
C TRP A 113 -5.80 -0.80 -9.67
N LYS A 114 -7.05 -0.98 -9.26
CA LYS A 114 -8.22 -0.29 -9.82
C LYS A 114 -8.67 0.77 -8.84
N ARG A 115 -8.77 2.02 -9.28
CA ARG A 115 -9.32 3.11 -8.48
C ARG A 115 -10.80 2.87 -8.26
N ASN A 116 -11.25 3.11 -7.04
CA ASN A 116 -12.68 3.16 -6.75
C ASN A 116 -13.26 4.45 -7.31
N CYS A 117 -13.80 4.39 -8.53
CA CYS A 117 -14.46 5.50 -9.21
C CYS A 117 -15.97 5.38 -9.04
N GLN A 118 -16.61 6.39 -8.42
CA GLN A 118 -18.06 6.57 -8.46
C GLN A 118 -18.39 7.91 -9.09
N GLY A 119 -18.94 7.88 -10.31
CA GLY A 119 -19.36 9.08 -11.03
C GLY A 119 -18.27 9.70 -11.90
N GLU A 120 -17.95 10.96 -11.62
CA GLU A 120 -17.14 11.83 -12.49
C GLU A 120 -15.66 11.45 -12.50
N VAL A 121 -15.00 11.68 -13.64
CA VAL A 121 -13.55 11.52 -13.80
C VAL A 121 -12.85 12.82 -13.44
N ASN A 122 -11.81 12.75 -12.61
CA ASN A 122 -10.98 13.90 -12.24
C ASN A 122 -9.63 13.86 -12.95
N VAL A 123 -9.31 14.92 -13.70
CA VAL A 123 -8.03 15.07 -14.41
C VAL A 123 -6.80 14.99 -13.50
N LYS A 124 -6.96 15.29 -12.20
CA LYS A 124 -5.89 15.15 -11.20
C LYS A 124 -5.51 13.70 -10.94
N TRP A 125 -6.41 12.73 -11.19
CA TRP A 125 -6.10 11.30 -11.07
C TRP A 125 -5.03 10.86 -12.07
N PHE A 126 -4.91 11.57 -13.19
CA PHE A 126 -3.93 11.35 -14.26
C PHE A 126 -2.71 12.28 -14.12
N GLY A 127 -2.66 13.09 -13.04
CA GLY A 127 -1.54 13.96 -12.72
C GLY A 127 -1.63 15.40 -13.22
N ALA A 128 -2.81 15.88 -13.63
CA ALA A 128 -3.02 17.30 -13.87
C ALA A 128 -2.72 18.12 -12.60
N VAL A 129 -1.92 19.19 -12.75
CA VAL A 129 -1.49 20.03 -11.62
C VAL A 129 -2.52 21.13 -11.35
N GLY A 130 -2.99 21.80 -12.41
CA GLY A 130 -4.00 22.86 -12.33
C GLY A 130 -3.51 24.19 -11.74
N ASP A 131 -2.20 24.47 -11.80
CA ASP A 131 -1.58 25.69 -11.25
C ASP A 131 -1.52 26.86 -12.26
N GLY A 132 -1.99 26.65 -13.50
CA GLY A 132 -1.94 27.63 -14.58
C GLY A 132 -0.52 27.88 -15.13
N ARG A 133 0.45 27.02 -14.79
CA ARG A 133 1.85 27.07 -15.25
C ARG A 133 2.28 25.76 -15.89
N ALA A 134 1.98 24.63 -15.27
CA ALA A 134 2.17 23.32 -15.86
C ALA A 134 1.27 23.14 -17.09
N ASN A 135 1.82 22.54 -18.15
CA ASN A 135 1.01 22.11 -19.28
C ASN A 135 0.33 20.79 -18.93
N ASP A 136 -0.99 20.84 -18.72
CA ASP A 136 -1.80 19.68 -18.34
C ASP A 136 -2.53 19.03 -19.51
N SER A 137 -2.34 19.49 -20.75
CA SER A 137 -3.09 19.02 -21.92
C SER A 137 -3.05 17.50 -22.11
N SER A 138 -1.89 16.87 -21.91
CA SER A 138 -1.77 15.40 -22.04
C SER A 138 -2.48 14.65 -20.92
N ARG A 139 -2.50 15.18 -19.69
CA ARG A 139 -3.15 14.55 -18.53
C ARG A 139 -4.66 14.71 -18.59
N ILE A 140 -5.13 15.85 -19.09
CA ILE A 140 -6.53 16.09 -19.38
C ILE A 140 -6.99 15.15 -20.50
N GLN A 141 -6.20 15.00 -21.56
CA GLN A 141 -6.52 14.08 -22.64
C GLN A 141 -6.58 12.62 -22.16
N ALA A 142 -5.61 12.18 -21.35
CA ALA A 142 -5.62 10.86 -20.73
C ALA A 142 -6.90 10.61 -19.91
N ALA A 143 -7.42 11.63 -19.23
CA ALA A 143 -8.65 11.53 -18.47
C ALA A 143 -9.92 11.46 -19.35
N LEU A 144 -9.89 12.06 -20.55
CA LEU A 144 -10.99 11.99 -21.52
C LEU A 144 -11.04 10.65 -22.26
N ASP A 145 -9.87 10.06 -22.50
CA ASP A 145 -9.72 8.81 -23.25
C ASP A 145 -9.85 7.55 -22.37
N TYR A 146 -10.02 7.73 -21.06
CA TYR A 146 -10.07 6.66 -20.07
C TYR A 146 -11.36 5.81 -20.15
#